data_AF-D3AV12-F1
#
_entry.id   AF-D3AV12-F1
#
_cell.length_a   1.000
_cell.length_b   1.000
_cell.length_c   1.000
_cell.angle_alpha   90.00
_cell.angle_beta   90.00
_cell.angle_gamma   90.00
#
_symmetry.space_group_name_H-M   'P 1'
#
loop_
_entity.id
_entity.type
_entity.pdbx_description
1 polymer ?
#
loop_
_entity_poly.entity_id
_entity_poly.type
_entity_poly.pdbx_seq_one_letter_code
_entity_poly.pdbx_strand_id
1 'polypeptide(L)' 'MMKDQLDKIREDALKQIEASDALEKLNEIRVAYLGKKGELTSVLKSMKDVPPEERPKVGQM' A
#
# COMPACT_ATOMS: atom_id res chain seq x y z
N MET A 1 -13.56 4.10 2.45
CA MET A 1 -12.51 5.12 2.71
C MET A 1 -11.13 4.45 2.75
N MET A 2 -10.72 3.82 3.86
CA MET A 2 -9.39 3.18 3.96
C MET A 2 -9.27 1.90 3.13
N LYS A 3 -10.29 1.05 3.14
CA LYS A 3 -10.36 -0.15 2.28
C LYS A 3 -10.17 0.21 0.80
N ASP A 4 -10.93 1.18 0.31
CA ASP A 4 -10.86 1.61 -1.10
C ASP A 4 -9.47 2.16 -1.46
N GLN A 5 -8.80 2.83 -0.53
CA GLN A 5 -7.41 3.28 -0.71
C GLN A 5 -6.43 2.11 -0.80
N LEU A 6 -6.59 1.09 0.06
CA LEU A 6 -5.75 -0.11 0.02
C LEU A 6 -5.97 -0.92 -1.27
N ASP A 7 -7.23 -1.08 -1.68
CA ASP A 7 -7.60 -1.75 -2.92
C ASP A 7 -7.02 -1.03 -4.14
N LYS A 8 -7.08 0.31 -4.16
CA LYS A 8 -6.48 1.13 -5.21
C LYS A 8 -4.95 1.00 -5.24
N ILE A 9 -4.28 1.12 -4.09
CA ILE A 9 -2.82 0.95 -3.99
C ILE A 9 -2.41 -0.43 -4.52
N ARG A 10 -3.18 -1.47 -4.19
CA ARG A 10 -2.94 -2.83 -4.66
C ARG A 10 -3.08 -2.92 -6.18
N GLU A 11 -4.17 -2.42 -6.74
CA GLU A 11 -4.42 -2.48 -8.19
C GLU A 11 -3.36 -1.71 -8.99
N ASP A 12 -3.02 -0.50 -8.54
CA ASP A 12 -2.02 0.35 -9.20
C ASP A 12 -0.61 -0.27 -9.12
N ALA A 13 -0.24 -0.86 -7.97
CA ALA A 13 1.03 -1.56 -7.82
C ALA A 13 1.10 -2.80 -8.73
N LEU A 14 0.04 -3.60 -8.81
CA LEU A 14 0.00 -4.79 -9.67
C LEU A 14 0.13 -4.42 -11.15
N LYS A 15 -0.60 -3.40 -11.61
CA LYS A 15 -0.48 -2.90 -12.99
C LYS A 15 0.94 -2.45 -13.33
N GLN A 16 1.60 -1.75 -12.41
CA GLN A 16 2.99 -1.31 -12.62
C GLN A 16 3.98 -2.48 -12.62
N ILE A 17 3.78 -3.47 -11.76
CA ILE A 17 4.59 -4.69 -11.75
C ILE A 17 4.45 -5.45 -13.07
N GLU A 18 3.22 -5.65 -13.54
CA GLU A 18 2.93 -6.33 -14.81
C GLU A 18 3.50 -5.60 -16.03
N ALA A 19 3.52 -4.27 -16.00
CA ALA A 19 4.09 -3.43 -17.06
C ALA A 19 5.62 -3.28 -16.99
N SER A 20 6.27 -3.78 -15.93
CA SER A 20 7.70 -3.59 -15.70
C SER A 20 8.53 -4.63 -16.48
N ASP A 21 9.51 -4.15 -17.24
CA ASP A 21 10.40 -4.94 -18.10
C ASP A 21 11.85 -5.03 -17.58
N ALA A 22 12.13 -4.45 -16.41
CA ALA A 22 13.46 -4.41 -15.82
C ALA A 22 13.43 -4.61 -14.30
N LEU A 23 14.50 -5.20 -13.75
CA LEU A 23 14.64 -5.44 -12.31
C LEU A 23 14.75 -4.13 -11.52
N GLU A 24 15.40 -3.13 -12.09
CA GLU A 24 15.55 -1.80 -11.50
C GLU A 24 14.18 -1.15 -11.31
N LYS A 25 13.31 -1.21 -12.32
CA LYS A 25 11.94 -0.71 -12.26
C LYS A 25 11.10 -1.43 -11.21
N LEU A 26 11.22 -2.76 -11.10
CA LEU A 26 10.56 -3.52 -10.03
C LEU A 26 11.01 -3.06 -8.63
N ASN A 27 12.29 -2.74 -8.46
CA ASN A 27 12.78 -2.22 -7.20
C ASN A 27 12.29 -0.78 -6.92
N GLU A 28 12.20 0.07 -7.93
CA GLU A 28 11.58 1.40 -7.81
C GLU A 28 10.13 1.31 -7.35
N ILE A 29 9.33 0.43 -7.99
CA ILE A 29 7.94 0.16 -7.61
C ILE A 29 7.88 -0.33 -6.17
N ARG A 30 8.73 -1.30 -5.80
CA ARG A 30 8.82 -1.82 -4.42
C ARG A 30 9.09 -0.69 -3.42
N VAL A 31 9.99 0.24 -3.72
CA VAL A 31 10.31 1.37 -2.83
C VAL A 31 9.16 2.38 -2.78
N ALA A 32 8.52 2.67 -3.90
CA ALA A 32 7.39 3.60 -3.99
C ALA A 32 6.18 3.14 -3.16
N TYR A 33 5.91 1.84 -3.10
CA TYR A 33 4.78 1.29 -2.35
C TYR A 33 5.15 0.86 -0.93
N LEU A 34 6.23 0.09 -0.78
CA LEU A 34 6.60 -0.58 0.49
C LEU A 34 7.72 0.14 1.25
N GLY A 35 8.33 1.18 0.67
CA GLY A 35 9.37 1.95 1.34
C GLY A 35 8.85 2.68 2.59
N LYS A 36 9.77 3.21 3.41
CA LYS A 36 9.42 3.94 4.66
C LYS A 36 8.49 5.13 4.44
N LYS A 37 8.54 5.74 3.25
CA LYS A 37 7.68 6.85 2.80
C LYS A 37 6.76 6.41 1.65
N GLY A 38 6.65 5.11 1.40
CA GLY A 38 5.83 4.59 0.33
C GLY A 38 4.34 4.72 0.63
N GLU A 39 3.52 4.58 -0.40
CA GLU A 39 2.08 4.80 -0.31
C GLU A 39 1.41 3.88 0.72
N LEU A 40 1.66 2.57 0.63
CA LEU A 40 1.09 1.60 1.57
C LEU A 40 1.55 1.89 3.01
N THR A 41 2.85 2.13 3.20
CA THR A 41 3.41 2.45 4.52
C THR A 41 2.79 3.72 5.11
N SER A 42 2.47 4.72 4.27
CA SER A 42 1.85 5.97 4.73
C SER A 42 0.40 5.74 5.16
N VAL A 43 -0.36 4.93 4.43
CA VAL A 43 -1.73 4.52 4.79
C VAL A 43 -1.73 3.69 6.10
N LEU A 44 -0.77 2.78 6.25
CA LEU A 44 -0.63 2.01 7.49
C LEU A 44 -0.26 2.89 8.69
N LYS A 45 0.50 3.98 8.49
CA LYS A 45 0.82 4.92 9.57
C LYS A 45 -0.39 5.73 10.03
N SER A 46 -1.38 5.96 9.16
CA SER A 46 -2.67 6.55 9.58
C SER A 46 -3.56 5.59 10.37
N MET A 47 -3.18 4.31 10.54
CA MET A 47 -3.90 3.37 11.44
C MET A 47 -3.96 3.86 12.88
N LYS A 48 -3.00 4.70 13.31
CA LYS A 48 -3.02 5.30 14.64
C LYS A 48 -4.27 6.15 14.88
N ASP A 49 -4.82 6.72 13.80
CA ASP A 49 -5.99 7.61 13.81
C ASP A 49 -7.31 6.81 13.69
N VAL A 50 -7.23 5.49 13.49
CA VAL A 50 -8.38 4.57 13.44
C VAL A 50 -8.83 4.24 14.88
N PRO A 51 -10.15 4.30 15.18
CA PRO A 51 -10.70 3.93 16.49
C PRO A 51 -10.29 2.51 16.91
N PRO A 52 -10.01 2.26 18.20
CA PRO A 52 -9.56 0.95 18.69
C PRO A 52 -10.46 -0.21 18.28
N GLU A 53 -11.78 -0.01 18.27
CA GLU A 53 -12.78 -0.98 17.85
C GLU A 53 -12.74 -1.36 16.36
N GLU A 54 -12.17 -0.50 15.50
CA GLU A 54 -12.06 -0.72 14.05
C GLU A 54 -10.70 -1.31 13.64
N ARG A 55 -9.66 -1.12 14.45
CA ARG A 55 -8.29 -1.61 14.16
C ARG A 55 -8.22 -3.11 13.85
N PRO A 56 -8.91 -4.03 14.56
CA PRO A 56 -8.87 -5.46 14.24
C PRO A 56 -9.45 -5.75 12.86
N LYS A 57 -10.53 -5.05 12.47
CA LYS A 57 -11.18 -5.25 11.17
C LYS A 57 -10.28 -4.79 10.03
N VAL A 58 -9.60 -3.65 10.21
CA VAL A 58 -8.69 -3.11 9.20
C VAL A 58 -7.38 -3.91 9.13
N GLY A 59 -6.86 -4.39 10.26
CA GLY A 59 -5.61 -5.16 10.31
C GLY A 59 -5.72 -6.61 9.81
N GLN A 60 -6.92 -7.16 9.68
CA GLN A 60 -7.16 -8.50 9.11
C GLN A 60 -7.25 -8.52 7.58
N MET A 61 -7.32 -7.34 6.95
CA MET A 61 -7.38 -7.19 5.49
C MET A 61 -6.01 -7.30 4.86
#